data_AF-A0A397S8B4-F1
#
_entry.id   AF-A0A397S8B4-F1
#
_cell.length_a   1.000
_cell.length_b   1.000
_cell.length_c   1.000
_cell.angle_alpha   90.00
_cell.angle_beta   90.00
_cell.angle_gamma   90.00
#
_symmetry.space_group_name_H-M   'P 1'
#
loop_
_entity.id
_entity.type
_entity.pdbx_description
1 polymer ?
#
loop_
_entity_poly.entity_id
_entity_poly.type
_entity_poly.pdbx_seq_one_letter_code
_entity_poly.pdbx_strand_id
1 'polypeptide(L)'
;MVNVEEEGENELTSTKDSSARTYNIKNIIEKLLTYQEMERRNNEIYNDKYPRCRLETETWTHIWQCDKNELKIQDLIMEEIDLQIEKLKKENFIVNKNK
;
A
#
# COMPACT_ATOMS: atom_id res chain seq x y z
N MET A 1 31.49 -11.91 -3.21
CA MET A 1 32.35 -10.99 -2.45
C MET A 1 31.57 -9.70 -2.34
N VAL A 2 30.91 -9.48 -1.20
CA VAL A 2 30.11 -8.26 -0.99
C VAL A 2 31.11 -7.23 -0.48
N ASN A 3 31.30 -6.16 -1.25
CA ASN A 3 32.09 -5.02 -0.81
C ASN A 3 31.34 -4.36 0.34
N VAL A 4 31.88 -4.51 1.54
CA VAL A 4 31.48 -3.73 2.72
C VAL A 4 32.32 -2.47 2.65
N GLU A 5 31.71 -1.38 2.22
CA GLU A 5 32.32 -0.05 2.38
C GLU A 5 32.29 0.27 3.89
N GLU A 6 33.48 0.33 4.48
CA GLU A 6 33.69 0.86 5.82
C GLU A 6 33.58 2.38 5.76
N GLU A 7 32.45 2.94 6.21
CA GLU A 7 32.35 4.35 6.58
C GLU A 7 32.00 4.49 8.07
N GLY A 8 33.00 4.94 8.83
CA GLY A 8 32.92 6.00 9.84
C GLY A 8 31.77 5.99 10.86
N GLU A 9 32.06 5.45 12.04
CA GLU A 9 31.80 6.03 13.38
C GLU A 9 30.43 6.71 13.68
N ASN A 10 29.60 5.96 14.43
CA ASN A 10 28.46 6.37 15.28
C ASN A 10 27.05 6.60 14.67
N GLU A 11 26.64 5.80 13.69
CA GLU A 11 25.23 5.78 13.23
C GLU A 11 24.36 4.66 13.87
N LEU A 12 24.99 3.66 14.51
CA LEU A 12 24.36 2.48 15.15
C LEU A 12 23.38 2.78 16.30
N THR A 13 23.42 4.00 16.86
CA THR A 13 22.50 4.45 17.91
C THR A 13 21.70 5.67 17.50
N SER A 14 21.77 6.05 16.22
CA SER A 14 20.95 7.14 15.70
C SER A 14 19.47 6.76 15.85
N THR A 15 18.62 7.77 16.03
CA THR A 15 17.17 7.54 16.07
C THR A 15 16.66 6.93 14.77
N LYS A 16 17.30 7.23 13.64
CA LYS A 16 17.00 6.66 12.32
C LYS A 16 17.31 5.16 12.28
N ASP A 17 18.53 4.75 12.67
CA ASP A 17 18.92 3.34 12.74
C ASP A 17 18.00 2.56 13.70
N SER A 18 17.80 3.07 14.90
CA SER A 18 16.96 2.43 15.92
C SER A 18 15.51 2.26 15.42
N SER A 19 14.97 3.26 14.72
CA SER A 19 13.63 3.19 14.12
C SER A 19 13.55 2.17 12.99
N ALA A 20 14.55 2.14 12.10
CA ALA A 20 14.62 1.18 10.99
C ALA A 20 14.74 -0.26 11.51
N ARG A 21 15.61 -0.50 12.50
CA ARG A 21 15.77 -1.81 13.15
C ARG A 21 14.50 -2.24 13.88
N THR A 22 13.86 -1.33 14.60
CA THR A 22 12.58 -1.59 15.26
C THR A 22 11.49 -1.94 14.25
N TYR A 23 11.42 -1.22 13.13
CA TYR A 23 10.51 -1.52 12.03
C TYR A 23 10.77 -2.93 11.48
N ASN A 24 12.02 -3.25 11.14
CA ASN A 24 12.42 -4.55 10.59
C ASN A 24 12.09 -5.71 11.55
N ILE A 25 12.37 -5.54 12.85
CA ILE A 25 12.04 -6.56 13.86
C ILE A 25 10.53 -6.76 13.92
N LYS A 26 9.76 -5.68 14.02
CA LYS A 26 8.29 -5.72 14.03
C LYS A 26 7.75 -6.37 12.76
N ASN A 27 8.37 -6.11 11.62
CA ASN A 27 8.03 -6.70 10.34
C ASN A 27 8.23 -8.22 10.36
N ILE A 28 9.40 -8.69 10.78
CA ILE A 28 9.72 -10.12 10.80
C ILE A 28 8.80 -10.90 11.75
N ILE A 29 8.44 -10.32 12.89
CA ILE A 29 7.56 -10.98 13.86
C ILE A 29 6.07 -10.75 13.59
N GLU A 30 5.72 -10.13 12.45
CA GLU A 30 4.35 -9.83 12.04
C GLU A 30 3.59 -8.93 13.06
N LYS A 31 4.34 -8.11 13.81
CA LYS A 31 3.84 -7.14 14.80
C LYS A 31 4.14 -5.70 14.41
N LEU A 32 4.33 -5.40 13.13
CA LEU A 32 3.99 -4.04 12.69
C LEU A 32 2.56 -3.78 13.14
N LEU A 33 2.18 -2.51 13.28
CA LEU A 33 0.77 -2.20 13.50
C LEU A 33 0.03 -2.74 12.27
N THR A 34 -0.40 -3.99 12.33
CA THR A 34 -1.28 -4.62 11.37
C THR A 34 -2.58 -3.84 11.47
N TYR A 35 -3.29 -3.70 10.36
CA TYR A 35 -4.51 -2.91 10.40
C TYR A 35 -5.53 -3.51 11.37
N GLN A 36 -5.45 -4.80 11.72
CA GLN A 36 -6.20 -5.41 12.84
C GLN A 36 -6.05 -4.67 14.19
N GLU A 37 -4.84 -4.23 14.56
CA GLU A 37 -4.63 -3.50 15.82
C GLU A 37 -5.01 -2.02 15.67
N MET A 38 -4.98 -1.46 14.45
CA MET A 38 -5.54 -0.13 14.16
C MET A 38 -7.07 -0.15 14.16
N GLU A 39 -7.68 -1.22 13.66
CA GLU A 39 -9.11 -1.50 13.60
C GLU A 39 -9.68 -1.77 15.00
N ARG A 40 -8.95 -2.51 15.84
CA ARG A 40 -9.29 -2.65 17.27
C ARG A 40 -9.34 -1.31 18.01
N ARG A 41 -8.53 -0.33 17.59
CA ARG A 41 -8.49 1.03 18.17
C ARG A 41 -9.53 1.95 17.56
N ASN A 42 -10.08 1.62 16.38
CA ASN A 42 -10.97 2.48 15.64
C ASN A 42 -11.94 1.66 14.75
N ASN A 43 -12.80 0.91 15.44
CA ASN A 43 -13.65 -0.16 14.92
C ASN A 43 -14.77 0.35 13.99
N GLU A 44 -14.99 1.66 13.95
CA GLU A 44 -16.02 2.28 13.12
C GLU A 44 -15.54 2.60 11.69
N ILE A 45 -14.22 2.67 11.49
CA ILE A 45 -13.63 3.15 10.22
C ILE A 45 -12.95 2.02 9.45
N TYR A 46 -12.49 0.98 10.15
CA TYR A 46 -11.80 -0.12 9.52
C TYR A 46 -12.77 -1.26 9.16
N ASN A 47 -12.46 -1.89 8.02
CA ASN A 47 -13.14 -3.08 7.53
C ASN A 47 -12.11 -4.22 7.57
N ASP A 48 -12.59 -5.43 7.85
CA ASP A 48 -11.77 -6.64 7.93
C ASP A 48 -11.03 -6.97 6.61
N LYS A 49 -11.52 -6.43 5.48
CA LYS A 49 -10.92 -6.62 4.17
C LYS A 49 -9.74 -5.69 3.93
N TYR A 50 -8.74 -6.23 3.22
CA TYR A 50 -7.53 -5.51 2.86
C TYR A 50 -7.84 -4.20 2.10
N PRO A 51 -7.33 -3.02 2.55
CA PRO A 51 -7.74 -1.73 2.00
C PRO A 51 -7.51 -1.55 0.49
N ARG A 52 -6.47 -2.17 -0.09
CA ARG A 52 -6.17 -2.02 -1.52
C ARG A 52 -7.11 -2.82 -2.41
N CYS A 53 -7.24 -4.13 -2.16
CA CYS A 53 -8.01 -5.00 -3.03
C CYS A 53 -9.48 -5.07 -2.61
N ARG A 54 -9.78 -4.95 -1.30
CA ARG A 54 -11.10 -5.13 -0.68
C ARG A 54 -11.75 -6.48 -1.01
N LEU A 55 -10.94 -7.50 -1.34
CA LEU A 55 -11.39 -8.83 -1.72
C LEU A 55 -11.28 -9.81 -0.56
N GLU A 56 -10.10 -9.86 0.07
CA GLU A 56 -9.75 -10.82 1.11
C GLU A 56 -9.53 -10.11 2.44
N THR A 57 -9.68 -10.85 3.54
CA THR A 57 -9.30 -10.38 4.87
C THR A 57 -7.82 -10.04 4.88
N GLU A 58 -7.47 -8.93 5.53
CA GLU A 58 -6.07 -8.57 5.66
C GLU A 58 -5.31 -9.58 6.54
N THR A 59 -4.33 -10.25 5.94
CA THR A 59 -3.36 -11.10 6.63
C THR A 59 -1.95 -10.61 6.33
N TRP A 60 -0.98 -11.00 7.18
CA TRP A 60 0.42 -10.63 6.97
C TRP A 60 0.91 -10.99 5.56
N THR A 61 0.61 -12.21 5.11
CA THR A 61 0.95 -12.70 3.78
C THR A 61 0.28 -11.88 2.67
N HIS A 62 -1.00 -11.57 2.81
CA HIS A 62 -1.74 -10.81 1.79
C HIS A 62 -1.18 -9.39 1.62
N ILE A 63 -0.73 -8.72 2.70
CA ILE A 63 -0.11 -7.38 2.62
C ILE A 63 1.06 -7.37 1.63
N TRP A 64 1.88 -8.43 1.62
CA TRP A 64 3.07 -8.51 0.77
C TRP A 64 2.81 -9.08 -0.62
N GLN A 65 1.81 -9.97 -0.76
CA GLN A 65 1.55 -10.70 -1.99
C GLN A 65 0.38 -10.14 -2.82
N CYS A 66 -0.33 -9.12 -2.34
CA CYS A 66 -1.46 -8.56 -3.06
C CYS A 66 -1.05 -7.95 -4.39
N ASP A 67 -1.59 -8.47 -5.50
CA ASP A 67 -1.34 -7.96 -6.86
C ASP A 67 -1.69 -6.47 -7.01
N LYS A 68 -2.64 -5.98 -6.21
CA LYS A 68 -3.06 -4.57 -6.21
C LYS A 68 -2.00 -3.63 -5.63
N ASN A 69 -0.90 -4.14 -5.05
CA ASN A 69 0.22 -3.32 -4.60
C ASN A 69 1.05 -2.73 -5.75
N GLU A 70 1.11 -3.44 -6.88
CA GLU A 70 1.86 -3.00 -8.07
C GLU A 70 1.12 -1.95 -8.89
N LEU A 71 -0.15 -1.69 -8.57
CA LEU A 71 -0.95 -0.67 -9.23
C LEU A 71 -0.41 0.72 -8.92
N LYS A 72 -0.15 1.48 -9.98
CA LYS A 72 0.23 2.88 -9.84
C LYS A 72 -1.01 3.75 -9.82
N ILE A 73 -0.86 4.94 -9.25
CA ILE A 73 -1.95 5.92 -9.20
C ILE A 73 -2.42 6.31 -10.61
N GLN A 74 -1.52 6.33 -11.60
CA GLN A 74 -1.89 6.65 -12.98
C GLN A 74 -2.84 5.60 -13.57
N ASP A 75 -2.61 4.32 -13.27
CA ASP A 75 -3.44 3.22 -13.78
C ASP A 75 -4.87 3.32 -13.24
N LEU A 76 -5.01 3.63 -11.94
CA LEU A 76 -6.29 3.86 -11.28
C LEU A 76 -7.04 5.06 -11.88
N ILE A 77 -6.32 6.16 -12.16
CA ILE A 77 -6.91 7.36 -12.75
C ILE A 77 -7.42 7.05 -14.17
N MET A 78 -6.62 6.35 -14.99
CA MET A 78 -7.02 5.99 -16.35
C MET A 78 -8.23 5.05 -16.36
N GLU A 79 -8.24 4.03 -15.50
CA GLU A 79 -9.35 3.09 -15.37
C GLU A 79 -10.66 3.82 -14.99
N GLU A 80 -10.60 4.74 -14.03
CA GLU A 80 -11.76 5.53 -13.61
C GLU A 80 -12.25 6.47 -14.71
N ILE A 81 -11.34 7.12 -15.45
CA ILE A 81 -11.69 7.95 -16.61
C ILE A 81 -12.45 7.11 -17.65
N ASP A 82 -11.96 5.91 -17.96
CA ASP A 82 -12.59 5.02 -18.93
C ASP A 82 -13.99 4.58 -18.48
N LEU A 83 -14.15 4.22 -17.20
CA LEU A 83 -15.45 3.88 -16.61
C LEU A 83 -16.46 5.04 -16.73
N GLN A 84 -16.03 6.26 -16.45
CA GLN A 84 -16.88 7.45 -16.56
C GLN A 84 -17.26 7.75 -18.01
N ILE A 85 -16.33 7.61 -18.95
CA ILE A 85 -16.60 7.76 -20.39
C ILE A 85 -17.66 6.74 -20.84
N GLU A 86 -17.54 5.47 -20.43
CA GLU A 86 -18.53 4.44 -20.77
C GLU A 86 -19.91 4.74 -20.17
N LYS A 87 -19.96 5.28 -18.95
CA LYS A 87 -21.20 5.72 -18.33
C LYS A 87 -21.86 6.86 -19.11
N LEU A 88 -21.09 7.88 -19.51
CA LEU A 88 -21.58 9.01 -20.29
C LEU A 88 -22.08 8.59 -21.68
N LYS A 89 -21.41 7.62 -22.33
CA LYS A 89 -21.88 7.04 -23.60
C LYS A 89 -23.24 6.35 -23.45
N LYS A 90 -23.46 5.61 -22.35
CA LYS A 90 -24.77 4.98 -22.05
C LYS A 90 -25.88 6.01 -21.85
N GLU A 91 -25.53 7.19 -21.35
CA GLU A 91 -26.43 8.34 -21.20
C GLU A 91 -26.60 9.16 -22.51
N ASN A 92 -26.07 8.66 -23.64
CA ASN A 92 -26.11 9.26 -24.98
C ASN A 92 -25.32 10.58 -25.14
N PHE A 93 -24.36 10.86 -24.25
CA PHE A 93 -23.43 11.99 -24.44
C PHE A 93 -22.29 11.59 -25.39
N ILE A 94 -21.99 12.45 -26.38
CA ILE A 94 -20.86 12.26 -27.30
C ILE A 94 -19.61 12.90 -26.67
N VAL A 95 -18.63 12.08 -26.31
CA VAL A 95 -17.34 12.55 -25.83
C VAL A 95 -16.44 12.88 -27.03
N ASN A 96 -16.09 14.15 -27.20
CA ASN A 96 -15.15 14.58 -28.25
C ASN A 96 -13.75 14.09 -27.92
N LYS A 97 -13.19 13.19 -28.74
CA LYS A 97 -11.77 12.85 -28.67
C LYS A 97 -10.98 13.91 -29.43
N ASN A 98 -10.15 14.66 -28.71
CA ASN A 98 -9.15 15.51 -29.36
C ASN A 98 -8.13 14.61 -30.08
N LYS A 99 -7.82 15.02 -31.31
CA LYS A 99 -7.02 14.28 -32.29
C LYS A 99 -5.53 14.30 -31.96
#